data_AF-A0A2G5K5C0-F1
#
_entry.id   AF-A0A2G5K5C0-F1
#
_cell.length_a   1.000
_cell.length_b   1.000
_cell.length_c   1.000
_cell.angle_alpha   90.00
_cell.angle_beta   90.00
_cell.angle_gamma   90.00
#
_symmetry.space_group_name_H-M   'P 1'
#
loop_
_entity.id
_entity.type
_entity.pdbx_description
1 polymer ?
#
loop_
_entity_poly.entity_id
_entity_poly.type
_entity_poly.pdbx_seq_one_letter_code
_entity_poly.pdbx_strand_id
1 'polypeptide(L)'
;MGSFIYKVIPAPAHGKRAKGAKGIAGRFANGLETAINELAAEGWEYIRAESLPSVERVGITRRKVETFQNVLVFRKASDAEVLETPSETPSTLDKRGSFFRPKPKPEPNQRIEPKATAVEETVEDVVEDAVETVSETVENIAKD
;
A
#
# COMPACT_ATOMS: atom_id res chain seq x y z
N MET A 1 -26.34 -22.90 12.36
CA MET A 1 -25.60 -21.68 12.79
C MET A 1 -24.27 -21.77 12.08
N GLY A 2 -24.16 -21.10 10.94
CA GLY A 2 -23.07 -21.31 10.00
C GLY A 2 -21.71 -21.12 10.66
N SER A 3 -20.85 -22.13 10.53
CA SER A 3 -19.45 -22.01 10.94
C SER A 3 -18.61 -21.37 9.84
N PHE A 4 -17.64 -20.56 10.26
CA PHE A 4 -16.64 -20.00 9.36
C PHE A 4 -15.30 -20.70 9.56
N ILE A 5 -14.61 -20.92 8.45
CA ILE A 5 -13.21 -21.33 8.42
C ILE A 5 -12.37 -20.09 8.14
N TYR A 6 -11.25 -19.94 8.83
CA TYR A 6 -10.35 -18.80 8.68
C TYR A 6 -9.03 -19.23 8.03
N LYS A 7 -8.46 -18.33 7.22
CA LYS A 7 -7.13 -18.46 6.63
C LYS A 7 -6.36 -17.18 6.88
N VAL A 8 -5.11 -17.32 7.31
CA VAL A 8 -4.20 -16.20 7.57
C VAL A 8 -2.97 -16.40 6.70
N ILE A 9 -2.60 -15.38 5.94
CA ILE A 9 -1.40 -15.40 5.09
C ILE A 9 -0.51 -14.20 5.45
N PRO A 10 0.82 -14.30 5.28
CA PRO A 10 1.69 -13.13 5.38
C PRO A 10 1.29 -12.10 4.34
N ALA A 11 1.27 -10.82 4.74
CA ALA A 11 1.02 -9.73 3.81
C ALA A 11 2.20 -9.61 2.83
N PRO A 12 1.95 -9.27 1.55
CA PRO A 12 3.03 -9.03 0.60
C PRO A 12 3.96 -7.91 1.09
N ALA A 13 5.22 -8.23 1.34
CA ALA A 13 6.23 -7.26 1.78
C ALA A 13 6.78 -6.42 0.61
N HIS A 14 6.65 -6.92 -0.61
CA HIS A 14 7.22 -6.30 -1.81
C HIS A 14 6.16 -6.13 -2.89
N GLY A 15 6.29 -5.01 -3.62
CA GLY A 15 5.41 -4.72 -4.72
C GLY A 15 5.67 -5.56 -5.97
N LYS A 16 4.61 -5.91 -6.69
CA LYS A 16 4.66 -6.65 -7.95
C LYS A 16 4.61 -5.68 -9.13
N ARG A 17 5.49 -5.86 -10.13
CA ARG A 17 5.46 -5.05 -11.36
C ARG A 17 4.29 -5.49 -12.23
N ALA A 18 3.51 -4.52 -12.73
CA ALA A 18 2.46 -4.77 -13.71
C ALA A 18 2.26 -3.53 -14.60
N LYS A 19 1.55 -3.72 -15.70
CA LYS A 19 1.15 -2.62 -16.59
C LYS A 19 0.25 -1.64 -15.81
N GLY A 20 0.66 -0.37 -15.73
CA GLY A 20 -0.06 0.67 -14.98
C GLY A 20 0.42 0.87 -13.54
N ALA A 21 1.14 -0.08 -12.94
CA ALA A 21 1.71 0.06 -11.60
C ALA A 21 3.00 0.92 -11.64
N LYS A 22 2.84 2.23 -11.43
CA LYS A 22 3.96 3.20 -11.40
C LYS A 22 4.52 3.38 -9.99
N GLY A 23 5.85 3.50 -9.90
CA GLY A 23 6.56 3.74 -8.63
C GLY A 23 6.51 2.58 -7.64
N ILE A 24 7.00 2.81 -6.41
CA ILE A 24 7.02 1.81 -5.34
C ILE A 24 5.60 1.57 -4.81
N ALA A 25 4.85 2.64 -4.54
CA ALA A 25 3.48 2.56 -4.03
C ALA A 25 2.54 1.79 -4.98
N GLY A 26 2.60 2.05 -6.29
CA GLY A 26 1.75 1.34 -7.26
C GLY A 26 2.08 -0.15 -7.37
N ARG A 27 3.36 -0.52 -7.24
CA ARG A 27 3.77 -1.93 -7.21
C ARG A 27 3.28 -2.61 -5.93
N PHE A 28 3.39 -1.94 -4.80
CA PHE A 28 2.91 -2.45 -3.51
C PHE A 28 1.40 -2.70 -3.55
N ALA A 29 0.63 -1.70 -4.00
CA ALA A 29 -0.82 -1.82 -4.17
C ALA A 29 -1.20 -3.00 -5.08
N ASN A 30 -0.53 -3.14 -6.22
CA ASN A 30 -0.74 -4.28 -7.13
C ASN A 30 -0.42 -5.63 -6.47
N GLY A 31 0.65 -5.72 -5.69
CA GLY A 31 0.98 -6.95 -4.95
C GLY A 31 -0.10 -7.33 -3.94
N LEU A 32 -0.60 -6.35 -3.18
CA LEU A 32 -1.68 -6.52 -2.22
C LEU A 32 -3.00 -6.92 -2.90
N GLU A 33 -3.38 -6.20 -3.97
CA GLU A 33 -4.56 -6.48 -4.77
C GLU A 33 -4.52 -7.89 -5.37
N THR A 34 -3.36 -8.30 -5.91
CA THR A 34 -3.17 -9.66 -6.44
C THR A 34 -3.45 -10.70 -5.35
N ALA A 35 -2.85 -10.57 -4.17
CA ALA A 35 -3.01 -11.55 -3.09
C ALA A 35 -4.46 -11.66 -2.59
N ILE A 36 -5.17 -10.52 -2.50
CA ILE A 36 -6.58 -10.50 -2.11
C ILE A 36 -7.44 -11.16 -3.19
N ASN A 37 -7.23 -10.82 -4.46
CA ASN A 37 -8.02 -11.34 -5.58
C ASN A 37 -7.79 -12.84 -5.81
N GLU A 38 -6.58 -13.35 -5.61
CA GLU A 38 -6.26 -14.78 -5.70
C GLU A 38 -7.09 -15.59 -4.69
N LEU A 39 -7.14 -15.17 -3.43
CA LEU A 39 -7.95 -15.84 -2.41
C LEU A 39 -9.46 -15.60 -2.60
N ALA A 40 -9.86 -14.41 -3.07
CA ALA A 40 -11.24 -14.14 -3.42
C ALA A 40 -11.75 -15.08 -4.52
N ALA A 41 -10.92 -15.38 -5.53
CA ALA A 41 -11.26 -16.33 -6.58
C ALA A 41 -11.45 -17.77 -6.06
N GLU A 42 -10.79 -18.13 -4.96
CA GLU A 42 -10.98 -19.41 -4.23
C GLU A 42 -12.22 -19.41 -3.30
N GLY A 43 -12.94 -18.28 -3.24
CA GLY A 43 -14.12 -18.09 -2.38
C GLY A 43 -13.79 -17.68 -0.95
N TRP A 44 -12.59 -17.14 -0.69
CA TRP A 44 -12.27 -16.51 0.59
C TRP A 44 -12.70 -15.04 0.61
N GLU A 45 -13.30 -14.60 1.71
CA GLU A 45 -13.64 -13.21 1.96
C GLU A 45 -12.53 -12.54 2.76
N TYR A 46 -12.02 -11.41 2.27
CA TYR A 46 -11.06 -10.60 2.99
C TYR A 46 -11.72 -9.90 4.18
N ILE A 47 -11.09 -9.98 5.35
CA ILE A 47 -11.61 -9.37 6.58
C ILE A 47 -10.79 -8.15 6.97
N ARG A 48 -9.48 -8.33 7.17
CA ARG A 48 -8.59 -7.26 7.63
C ARG A 48 -7.11 -7.64 7.51
N ALA A 49 -6.26 -6.64 7.66
CA ALA A 49 -4.84 -6.82 7.92
C ALA A 49 -4.57 -6.68 9.42
N GLU A 50 -3.54 -7.38 9.89
CA GLU A 50 -3.07 -7.33 11.28
C GLU A 50 -1.55 -7.21 11.32
N SER A 51 -1.01 -6.62 12.39
CA SER A 51 0.43 -6.56 12.66
C SER A 51 0.69 -7.16 14.03
N LEU A 52 1.39 -8.30 14.07
CA LEU A 52 1.58 -9.09 15.29
C LEU A 52 3.06 -9.30 15.58
N PRO A 53 3.49 -9.27 16.85
CA PRO A 53 4.85 -9.63 17.21
C PRO A 53 5.11 -11.13 16.99
N SER A 54 6.28 -11.46 16.46
CA SER A 54 6.82 -12.79 16.23
C SER A 54 8.18 -12.90 16.93
N VAL A 55 8.36 -13.92 17.76
CA VAL A 55 9.63 -14.15 18.46
C VAL A 55 10.47 -15.13 17.65
N GLU A 56 11.53 -14.61 17.04
CA GLU A 56 12.44 -15.39 16.19
C GLU A 56 13.81 -15.55 16.88
N ARG A 57 14.54 -16.61 16.51
CA ARG A 57 15.92 -16.83 16.98
C ARG A 57 16.87 -16.48 15.85
N VAL A 58 17.64 -15.42 16.02
CA VAL A 58 18.59 -14.95 15.01
C VAL A 58 20.04 -15.17 15.44
N GLY A 59 20.90 -15.45 14.45
CA GLY A 59 22.35 -15.59 14.60
C GLY A 59 22.83 -16.90 15.28
N ILE A 60 24.14 -17.08 15.30
CA ILE A 60 24.83 -18.26 15.86
C ILE A 60 24.59 -18.39 17.37
N THR A 61 24.46 -17.26 18.08
CA THR A 61 24.22 -17.22 19.53
C THR A 61 22.75 -17.42 19.93
N ARG A 62 21.84 -17.70 18.97
CA ARG A 62 20.40 -17.95 19.19
C ARG A 62 19.68 -16.93 20.10
N ARG A 63 19.97 -15.64 19.96
CA ARG A 63 19.25 -14.59 20.71
C ARG A 63 17.81 -14.52 20.21
N LYS A 64 16.87 -14.38 21.15
CA LYS A 64 15.46 -14.11 20.84
C LYS A 64 15.33 -12.66 20.42
N VAL A 65 14.73 -12.41 19.27
CA VAL A 65 14.40 -11.08 18.76
C VAL A 65 12.92 -11.07 18.43
N GLU A 66 12.23 -10.04 18.88
CA GLU A 66 10.82 -9.81 18.58
C GLU A 66 10.74 -8.96 17.30
N THR A 67 10.06 -9.49 16.28
CA THR A 67 9.88 -8.85 14.97
C THR A 67 8.38 -8.78 14.67
N PHE A 68 7.91 -7.65 14.15
CA PHE A 68 6.51 -7.54 13.74
C PHE A 68 6.29 -8.17 12.37
N GLN A 69 5.28 -9.03 12.27
CA GLN A 69 4.83 -9.66 11.04
C GLN A 69 3.45 -9.12 10.66
N ASN A 70 3.33 -8.65 9.43
CA ASN A 70 2.05 -8.21 8.88
C ASN A 70 1.36 -9.39 8.21
N VAL A 71 0.07 -9.57 8.49
CA VAL A 71 -0.73 -10.68 7.96
C VAL A 71 -2.06 -10.19 7.42
N LEU A 72 -2.64 -10.96 6.49
CA LEU A 72 -3.98 -10.76 5.95
C LEU A 72 -4.88 -11.90 6.44
N VAL A 73 -6.05 -11.54 6.96
CA VAL A 73 -7.03 -12.48 7.53
C VAL A 73 -8.21 -12.60 6.59
N PHE A 74 -8.57 -13.86 6.30
CA PHE A 74 -9.67 -14.23 5.42
C PHE A 74 -10.61 -15.20 6.13
N ARG A 75 -11.87 -15.24 5.69
CA ARG A 75 -12.85 -16.25 6.12
C ARG A 75 -13.58 -16.88 4.94
N LYS A 76 -14.14 -18.07 5.12
CA LYS A 76 -15.02 -18.75 4.17
C LYS A 76 -16.08 -19.53 4.94
N ALA A 77 -17.32 -19.56 4.45
CA ALA A 77 -18.38 -20.39 5.04
C ALA A 77 -18.00 -21.87 4.90
N SER A 78 -18.17 -22.67 5.96
CA SER A 78 -17.99 -24.12 5.87
C SER A 78 -19.10 -24.75 5.04
N ASP A 79 -18.78 -25.79 4.26
CA ASP A 79 -19.71 -26.50 3.36
C ASP A 79 -20.96 -27.10 4.04
N ALA A 80 -21.03 -27.10 5.37
CA ALA A 80 -22.18 -27.58 6.13
C ALA A 80 -23.48 -26.80 5.87
N GLU A 81 -23.43 -25.53 5.41
CA GLU A 81 -24.64 -24.71 5.19
C GLU A 81 -24.46 -23.70 4.04
N VAL A 82 -24.01 -24.10 2.83
CA VAL A 82 -24.10 -23.23 1.61
C VAL A 82 -25.54 -23.16 1.10
N LEU A 83 -26.48 -22.95 2.02
CA LEU A 83 -27.87 -22.64 1.73
C LEU A 83 -28.12 -21.24 2.31
N GLU A 84 -28.13 -20.27 1.40
CA GLU A 84 -28.79 -18.96 1.56
C GLU A 84 -28.06 -17.87 2.36
N THR A 85 -27.27 -17.05 1.65
CA THR A 85 -27.38 -15.59 1.79
C THR A 85 -27.20 -14.94 0.41
N PRO A 86 -28.21 -14.24 -0.14
CA PRO A 86 -28.04 -13.42 -1.32
C PRO A 86 -27.01 -12.32 -1.02
N SER A 87 -25.91 -12.31 -1.78
CA SER A 87 -25.00 -11.18 -1.85
C SER A 87 -25.76 -9.99 -2.43
N GLU A 88 -26.29 -9.11 -1.57
CA GLU A 88 -26.84 -7.81 -1.98
C GLU A 88 -25.71 -6.92 -2.51
N THR A 89 -25.41 -7.05 -3.80
CA THR A 89 -24.86 -5.92 -4.55
C THR A 89 -25.99 -4.92 -4.72
N PRO A 90 -25.89 -3.66 -4.24
CA PRO A 90 -26.85 -2.63 -4.61
C PRO A 90 -26.64 -2.30 -6.10
N SER A 91 -27.34 -3.03 -6.98
CA SER A 91 -27.49 -2.64 -8.38
C SER A 91 -28.55 -1.55 -8.46
N THR A 92 -28.13 -0.30 -8.33
CA THR A 92 -28.97 0.84 -8.73
C THR A 92 -28.14 1.78 -9.58
N LEU A 93 -28.00 1.43 -10.87
CA LEU A 93 -27.82 2.43 -11.91
C LEU A 93 -29.00 2.36 -12.85
N ASP A 94 -30.07 2.97 -12.38
CA ASP A 94 -31.35 3.16 -13.05
C ASP A 94 -31.10 4.00 -14.33
N LYS A 95 -31.37 3.41 -15.50
CA LYS A 95 -31.33 4.12 -16.79
C LYS A 95 -32.57 5.00 -16.91
N ARG A 96 -32.53 6.22 -16.37
CA ARG A 96 -33.53 7.24 -16.69
C ARG A 96 -32.90 8.63 -16.86
N GLY A 97 -33.16 9.22 -18.02
CA GLY A 97 -33.17 10.67 -18.21
C GLY A 97 -31.89 11.27 -18.78
N SER A 98 -31.82 11.35 -20.10
CA SER A 98 -31.09 12.42 -20.79
C SER A 98 -31.58 13.76 -20.25
N PHE A 99 -30.76 14.41 -19.43
CA PHE A 99 -30.80 15.85 -19.26
C PHE A 99 -29.48 16.38 -19.79
N PHE A 100 -29.54 16.92 -21.01
CA PHE A 100 -28.59 17.91 -21.47
C PHE A 100 -28.42 18.97 -20.37
N ARG A 101 -27.26 18.97 -19.70
CA ARG A 101 -26.84 20.12 -18.91
C ARG A 101 -25.97 20.98 -19.83
N PRO A 102 -26.40 22.18 -20.24
CA PRO A 102 -25.53 23.08 -21.00
C PRO A 102 -24.29 23.38 -20.14
N LYS A 103 -23.10 23.29 -20.75
CA LYS A 103 -21.83 23.58 -20.07
C LYS A 103 -21.88 25.01 -19.49
N PRO A 104 -21.62 25.23 -18.20
CA PRO A 104 -21.38 26.58 -17.72
C PRO A 104 -20.09 27.09 -18.38
N LYS A 105 -20.21 28.22 -19.07
CA LYS A 105 -19.08 29.01 -19.59
C LYS A 105 -18.17 29.33 -18.40
N PRO A 106 -16.85 29.08 -18.47
CA PRO A 106 -15.96 29.49 -17.40
C PRO A 106 -15.92 31.03 -17.38
N GLU A 107 -16.55 31.63 -16.39
CA GLU A 107 -16.26 33.01 -16.02
C GLU A 107 -14.90 33.06 -15.33
N PRO A 108 -14.10 34.14 -15.54
CA PRO A 108 -12.73 34.20 -15.06
C PRO A 108 -12.75 34.26 -13.53
N ASN A 109 -12.31 33.20 -12.89
CA ASN A 109 -12.13 33.20 -11.44
C ASN A 109 -11.02 34.20 -11.11
N GLN A 110 -11.40 35.24 -10.37
CA GLN A 110 -10.46 36.22 -9.84
C GLN A 110 -9.42 35.48 -8.99
N ARG A 111 -8.18 35.57 -9.45
CA ARG A 111 -6.97 35.13 -8.78
C ARG A 111 -6.94 35.74 -7.38
N ILE A 112 -7.31 34.98 -6.37
CA ILE A 112 -6.85 35.25 -5.01
C ILE A 112 -5.39 34.82 -5.00
N GLU A 113 -4.49 35.80 -4.99
CA GLU A 113 -3.06 35.54 -4.85
C GLU A 113 -2.80 34.88 -3.49
N PRO A 114 -2.29 33.64 -3.43
CA PRO A 114 -1.59 33.22 -2.23
C PRO A 114 -0.31 34.07 -2.19
N LYS A 115 -0.20 34.91 -1.17
CA LYS A 115 1.05 35.55 -0.77
C LYS A 115 2.11 34.46 -0.64
N ALA A 116 2.96 34.37 -1.65
CA ALA A 116 4.17 33.57 -1.61
C ALA A 116 5.10 34.20 -0.57
N THR A 117 5.21 33.58 0.59
CA THR A 117 6.46 33.66 1.35
C THR A 117 7.38 32.63 0.72
N ALA A 118 8.35 33.13 -0.03
CA ALA A 118 9.41 32.34 -0.63
C ALA A 118 10.23 31.66 0.47
N VAL A 119 10.39 30.34 0.36
CA VAL A 119 11.62 29.65 0.74
C VAL A 119 11.95 28.75 -0.45
N GLU A 120 12.77 29.31 -1.32
CA GLU A 120 13.46 28.60 -2.38
C GLU A 120 14.71 28.01 -1.71
N GLU A 121 14.74 26.70 -1.50
CA GLU A 121 15.96 26.00 -1.13
C GLU A 121 16.29 25.05 -2.28
N THR A 122 17.25 25.48 -3.08
CA THR A 122 17.82 24.80 -4.23
C THR A 122 18.56 23.55 -3.76
N VAL A 123 18.00 22.39 -4.09
CA VAL A 123 18.66 21.08 -3.95
C VAL A 123 19.61 20.84 -5.13
N GLU A 124 20.66 21.66 -5.22
CA GLU A 124 21.83 21.36 -6.08
C GLU A 124 23.17 21.36 -5.32
N ASP A 125 23.22 21.79 -4.05
CA ASP A 125 24.48 21.87 -3.28
C ASP A 125 24.78 20.68 -2.33
N VAL A 126 23.83 19.75 -2.11
CA VAL A 126 24.06 18.62 -1.17
C VAL A 126 24.94 17.51 -1.78
N VAL A 127 25.21 17.56 -3.09
CA VAL A 127 25.98 16.53 -3.78
C VAL A 127 27.48 16.81 -3.79
N GLU A 128 27.94 18.05 -3.55
CA GLU A 128 29.38 18.35 -3.48
C GLU A 128 29.93 18.20 -2.05
N ASP A 129 29.16 18.58 -1.02
CA ASP A 129 29.63 18.56 0.38
C ASP A 129 29.86 17.14 0.93
N ALA A 130 29.14 16.14 0.39
CA ALA A 130 29.32 14.73 0.75
C ALA A 130 30.50 14.04 0.04
N VAL A 131 31.02 14.65 -1.04
CA VAL A 131 32.18 14.11 -1.75
C VAL A 131 33.47 14.64 -1.11
N GLU A 132 33.48 15.90 -0.65
CA GLU A 132 34.65 16.52 -0.02
C GLU A 132 34.97 15.92 1.36
N THR A 133 33.95 15.60 2.17
CA THR A 133 34.12 14.95 3.49
C THR A 133 34.65 13.51 3.42
N VAL A 134 34.43 12.80 2.30
CA VAL A 134 34.98 11.45 2.11
C VAL A 134 36.46 11.49 1.71
N SER A 135 36.88 12.50 0.94
CA SER A 135 38.29 12.71 0.55
C SER A 135 39.20 13.06 1.72
N GLU A 136 38.78 13.96 2.63
CA GLU A 136 39.60 14.36 3.79
C GLU A 136 39.76 13.24 4.83
N THR A 137 38.81 12.29 4.89
CA THR A 137 38.90 11.16 5.82
C THR A 137 39.90 10.09 5.31
N VAL A 138 40.08 9.94 4.00
CA VAL A 138 40.98 8.94 3.41
C VAL A 138 42.44 9.42 3.44
N GLU A 139 42.70 10.72 3.28
CA GLU A 139 44.09 11.25 3.33
C GLU A 139 44.69 11.27 4.74
N ASN A 140 43.88 11.43 5.78
CA ASN A 140 44.36 11.46 7.18
C ASN A 140 44.67 10.07 7.74
N ILE A 141 44.20 8.99 7.11
CA ILE A 141 44.50 7.60 7.50
C ILE A 141 45.83 7.11 6.85
N ALA A 142 46.33 7.79 5.82
CA ALA A 142 47.51 7.37 5.07
C ALA A 142 48.82 8.06 5.49
N LYS A 143 48.79 8.91 6.53
CA LYS A 143 49.96 9.68 7.02
C LYS A 143 50.37 9.39 8.46
N ASP A 144 49.72 8.43 9.13
CA ASP A 144 50.16 7.87 10.43
C ASP A 144 50.72 6.44 10.25
#